data_AF-A0A916XSJ4-F1
#
_entry.id   AF-A0A916XSJ4-F1
#
_cell.length_a   1.000
_cell.length_b   1.000
_cell.length_c   1.000
_cell.angle_alpha   90.00
_cell.angle_beta   90.00
_cell.angle_gamma   90.00
#
_symmetry.space_group_name_H-M   'P 1'
#
loop_
_entity.id
_entity.type
_entity.pdbx_description
1 polymer ?
#
loop_
_entity_poly.entity_id
_entity_poly.type
_entity_poly.pdbx_seq_one_letter_code
_entity_poly.pdbx_strand_id
1 'polypeptide(L)'
;MTVSSAPPRLAIVTEVPPVGLAPGGFGAVVALARTAPAGEVAVARLAAAAAMAAEAGCDWLVAPAPGETLRPDALALLAPALGPYDAIFGGVHVTGSGEAVHRPSRLAFDDADRLPHALLHWWIGTTSVLRTKVAASLAAPGEADGDWLDALFLLWSQHRCIKLAAPLTEVATAPPGLSGTARARVLERLERRPVFLPVAFGETLYRLPYTGLNAGIERDQTRGQFFEAAELGALHARIGPGRRIVDIGANTGNHTVYFAGPMQAASVVPFEPLPEIAAVLERAVAENRLGNVDLSRLRLGLSDRAGRMGIVRSERGGLGASRLVADPTGEIAVTTLDDALTGPVDFLKIDVESMELKVLGGAEATIARDRPVIFIEIANDNTQVFQAWLQEHHYRVERIFSDKGHANYLIAPNGD
;
A
#
# COMPACT_ATOMS: atom_id res chain seq x y z
N MET A 1 -25.55 35.28 -4.50
CA MET A 1 -24.71 36.42 -4.93
C MET A 1 -23.33 35.89 -5.27
N THR A 2 -23.06 35.60 -6.54
CA THR A 2 -21.73 35.21 -7.00
C THR A 2 -20.94 36.48 -7.25
N VAL A 3 -20.02 36.80 -6.34
CA VAL A 3 -18.99 37.82 -6.63
C VAL A 3 -18.19 37.26 -7.80
N SER A 4 -18.34 37.86 -8.98
CA SER A 4 -17.46 37.60 -10.11
C SER A 4 -16.09 38.13 -9.72
N SER A 5 -15.28 37.28 -9.10
CA SER A 5 -13.87 37.59 -8.85
C SER A 5 -13.15 37.61 -10.20
N ALA A 6 -12.34 38.64 -10.43
CA ALA A 6 -11.47 38.69 -11.60
C ALA A 6 -10.68 37.36 -11.72
N PRO A 7 -10.47 36.85 -12.95
CA PRO A 7 -9.73 35.61 -13.15
C PRO A 7 -8.31 35.73 -12.58
N PRO A 8 -7.79 34.67 -11.93
CA PRO A 8 -6.53 34.75 -11.18
C PRO A 8 -5.34 34.97 -12.12
N ARG A 9 -4.27 35.57 -11.60
CA ARG A 9 -3.01 35.79 -12.32
C ARG A 9 -1.98 34.70 -11.97
N LEU A 10 -1.24 34.21 -12.96
CA LEU A 10 -0.19 33.20 -12.80
C LEU A 10 1.19 33.82 -13.03
N ALA A 11 2.13 33.55 -12.12
CA ALA A 11 3.56 33.74 -12.35
C ALA A 11 4.21 32.43 -12.84
N ILE A 12 4.99 32.50 -13.91
CA ILE A 12 5.87 31.41 -14.33
C ILE A 12 7.30 31.85 -14.03
N VAL A 13 7.92 31.24 -13.02
CA VAL A 13 9.27 31.58 -12.57
C VAL A 13 10.25 30.56 -13.11
N THR A 14 11.06 30.95 -14.09
CA THR A 14 11.94 30.02 -14.82
C THR A 14 13.16 30.77 -15.40
N GLU A 15 14.21 30.03 -15.75
CA GLU A 15 15.37 30.58 -16.46
C GLU A 15 15.03 30.95 -17.90
N VAL A 16 14.21 30.12 -18.55
CA VAL A 16 13.80 30.30 -19.94
C VAL A 16 12.28 30.49 -19.96
N PRO A 17 11.80 31.74 -20.12
CA PRO A 17 10.38 32.04 -20.23
C PRO A 17 9.73 31.22 -21.34
N PRO A 18 8.60 30.55 -21.08
CA PRO A 18 7.87 29.86 -22.14
C PRO A 18 7.28 30.87 -23.12
N VAL A 19 7.37 30.56 -24.41
CA VAL A 19 6.84 31.40 -25.48
C VAL A 19 5.46 30.88 -25.90
N GLY A 20 4.46 31.77 -25.97
CA GLY A 20 3.16 31.44 -26.56
C GLY A 20 2.20 30.58 -25.73
N LEU A 21 2.37 30.51 -24.40
CA LEU A 21 1.40 29.85 -23.53
C LEU A 21 0.07 30.62 -23.51
N ALA A 22 -0.99 29.98 -23.98
CA ALA A 22 -2.34 30.48 -23.82
C ALA A 22 -2.72 30.48 -22.32
N PRO A 23 -3.45 31.48 -21.82
CA PRO A 23 -3.70 31.63 -20.39
C PRO A 23 -4.58 30.53 -19.78
N GLY A 24 -5.29 29.73 -20.59
CA GLY A 24 -6.09 28.58 -20.15
C GLY A 24 -7.30 28.99 -19.30
N GLY A 25 -7.07 29.17 -18.00
CA GLY A 25 -8.06 29.68 -17.04
C GLY A 25 -7.61 30.92 -16.24
N PHE A 26 -6.41 31.46 -16.53
CA PHE A 26 -5.86 32.64 -15.85
C PHE A 26 -6.25 33.94 -16.57
N GLY A 27 -6.37 35.03 -15.82
CA GLY A 27 -6.61 36.37 -16.38
C GLY A 27 -5.37 36.98 -17.00
N ALA A 28 -4.20 36.61 -16.49
CA ALA A 28 -2.90 36.98 -17.04
C ALA A 28 -1.84 35.95 -16.65
N VAL A 29 -0.85 35.76 -17.53
CA VAL A 29 0.35 34.96 -17.28
C VAL A 29 1.55 35.90 -17.33
N VAL A 30 2.32 35.94 -16.24
CA VAL A 30 3.50 36.78 -16.08
C VAL A 30 4.72 35.88 -16.05
N ALA A 31 5.62 36.04 -17.02
CA ALA A 31 6.90 35.33 -17.00
C ALA A 31 7.92 36.13 -16.18
N LEU A 32 8.53 35.48 -15.19
CA LEU A 32 9.53 36.06 -14.31
C LEU A 32 10.83 35.28 -14.46
N ALA A 33 11.89 35.94 -14.94
CA ALA A 33 13.18 35.31 -15.15
C ALA A 33 13.93 35.17 -13.82
N ARG A 34 14.42 33.97 -13.52
CA ARG A 34 15.29 33.72 -12.37
C ARG A 34 16.25 32.57 -12.64
N THR A 35 17.54 32.82 -12.43
CA THR A 35 18.59 31.80 -12.42
C THR A 35 18.66 31.16 -11.05
N ALA A 36 18.54 29.83 -10.99
CA ALA A 36 18.63 29.10 -9.73
C ALA A 36 20.11 28.91 -9.33
N PRO A 37 20.50 29.18 -8.07
CA PRO A 37 21.83 28.84 -7.59
C PRO A 37 22.14 27.35 -7.78
N ALA A 38 23.40 27.02 -8.05
CA ALA A 38 23.83 25.62 -8.12
C ALA A 38 23.57 24.90 -6.78
N GLY A 39 22.90 23.74 -6.85
CA GLY A 39 22.55 22.96 -5.65
C GLY A 39 21.37 23.49 -4.85
N GLU A 40 20.62 24.48 -5.36
CA GLU A 40 19.42 24.96 -4.70
C GLU A 40 18.36 23.85 -4.58
N VAL A 41 17.90 23.63 -3.35
CA VAL A 41 16.86 22.65 -3.03
C VAL A 41 15.47 23.13 -3.48
N ALA A 42 14.56 22.19 -3.76
CA ALA A 42 13.23 22.49 -4.30
C ALA A 42 12.42 23.49 -3.44
N VAL A 43 12.52 23.39 -2.11
CA VAL A 43 11.78 24.27 -1.18
C VAL A 43 12.29 25.71 -1.27
N ALA A 44 13.61 25.92 -1.31
CA ALA A 44 14.20 27.25 -1.48
C ALA A 44 13.82 27.88 -2.83
N ARG A 45 13.80 27.06 -3.90
CA ARG A 45 13.35 27.49 -5.22
C ARG A 45 11.90 27.99 -5.20
N LEU A 46 11.01 27.24 -4.54
CA LEU A 46 9.60 27.62 -4.39
C LEU A 46 9.42 28.88 -3.55
N ALA A 47 10.18 29.03 -2.46
CA ALA A 47 10.16 30.23 -1.62
C ALA A 47 10.53 31.49 -2.39
N ALA A 48 11.63 31.45 -3.15
CA ALA A 48 12.06 32.57 -3.98
C ALA A 48 11.03 32.89 -5.08
N ALA A 49 10.46 31.86 -5.72
CA ALA A 49 9.39 32.04 -6.69
C ALA A 49 8.13 32.69 -6.08
N ALA A 50 7.79 32.34 -4.83
CA ALA A 50 6.66 32.91 -4.11
C ALA A 50 6.84 34.41 -3.83
N ALA A 51 8.04 34.84 -3.42
CA ALA A 51 8.35 36.25 -3.23
C ALA A 51 8.19 37.05 -4.53
N MET A 52 8.78 36.56 -5.64
CA MET A 52 8.68 37.21 -6.95
C MET A 52 7.23 37.27 -7.47
N ALA A 53 6.47 36.18 -7.30
CA ALA A 53 5.06 36.13 -7.71
C ALA A 53 4.20 37.11 -6.90
N ALA A 54 4.46 37.24 -5.59
CA ALA A 54 3.77 38.18 -4.72
C ALA A 54 4.06 39.63 -5.12
N GLU A 55 5.31 39.98 -5.38
CA GLU A 55 5.72 41.31 -5.87
C GLU A 55 5.05 41.66 -7.23
N ALA A 56 4.88 40.67 -8.11
CA ALA A 56 4.19 40.83 -9.39
C ALA A 56 2.65 40.87 -9.28
N GLY A 57 2.10 40.68 -8.08
CA GLY A 57 0.66 40.61 -7.82
C GLY A 57 -0.01 39.41 -8.49
N CYS A 58 0.67 38.26 -8.51
CA CYS A 58 0.16 36.99 -9.04
C CYS A 58 -0.44 36.12 -7.93
N ASP A 59 -1.64 35.59 -8.17
CA ASP A 59 -2.37 34.72 -7.24
C ASP A 59 -1.82 33.29 -7.18
N TRP A 60 -1.25 32.84 -8.30
CA TRP A 60 -0.66 31.53 -8.48
C TRP A 60 0.77 31.64 -8.99
N LEU A 61 1.56 30.60 -8.74
CA LEU A 61 2.88 30.44 -9.32
C LEU A 61 3.14 29.00 -9.76
N VAL A 62 4.08 28.89 -10.68
CA VAL A 62 4.76 27.64 -11.02
C VAL A 62 6.24 27.92 -11.23
N ALA A 63 7.08 27.07 -10.65
CA ALA A 63 8.54 27.13 -10.78
C ALA A 63 9.06 25.75 -11.21
N PRO A 64 9.10 25.47 -12.53
CA PRO A 64 9.56 24.19 -13.05
C PRO A 64 10.94 23.81 -12.51
N ALA A 65 11.14 22.51 -12.24
CA ALA A 65 12.45 22.03 -11.84
C ALA A 65 13.48 22.12 -13.00
N PRO A 66 14.79 22.19 -12.72
CA PRO A 66 15.82 22.16 -13.75
C PRO A 66 15.62 20.97 -14.69
N GLY A 67 15.54 21.24 -16.00
CA GLY A 67 15.28 20.22 -17.02
C GLY A 67 13.81 19.85 -17.22
N GLU A 68 12.88 20.42 -16.46
CA GLU A 68 11.43 20.33 -16.71
C GLU A 68 10.93 21.58 -17.46
N THR A 69 10.10 21.37 -18.47
CA THR A 69 9.41 22.46 -19.20
C THR A 69 7.91 22.32 -19.03
N LEU A 70 7.18 23.43 -18.88
CA LEU A 70 5.72 23.40 -18.92
C LEU A 70 5.23 23.09 -20.32
N ARG A 71 4.28 22.16 -20.43
CA ARG A 71 3.68 21.84 -21.72
C ARG A 71 2.81 23.00 -22.22
N PRO A 72 2.67 23.18 -23.54
CA PRO A 72 1.81 24.21 -24.13
C PRO A 72 0.34 24.13 -23.69
N ASP A 73 -0.16 22.91 -23.40
CA ASP A 73 -1.54 22.64 -22.99
C ASP A 73 -1.76 22.64 -21.46
N ALA A 74 -0.68 22.79 -20.66
CA ALA A 74 -0.75 22.66 -19.20
C ALA A 74 -1.75 23.62 -18.55
N LEU A 75 -1.81 24.87 -18.97
CA LEU A 75 -2.71 25.87 -18.36
C LEU A 75 -4.18 25.59 -18.64
N ALA A 76 -4.51 25.00 -19.79
CA ALA A 76 -5.86 24.56 -20.10
C ALA A 76 -6.26 23.36 -19.23
N LEU A 77 -5.34 22.40 -19.05
CA LEU A 77 -5.54 21.22 -18.20
C LEU A 77 -5.74 21.58 -16.71
N LEU A 78 -5.14 22.69 -16.26
CA LEU A 78 -5.26 23.17 -14.89
C LEU A 78 -6.60 23.85 -14.57
N ALA A 79 -7.27 24.42 -15.58
CA ALA A 79 -8.41 25.31 -15.36
C ALA A 79 -9.52 24.74 -14.44
N PRO A 80 -9.91 23.44 -14.56
CA PRO A 80 -10.92 22.85 -13.65
C PRO A 80 -10.47 22.79 -12.18
N ALA A 81 -9.17 22.80 -11.90
CA ALA A 81 -8.60 22.61 -10.57
C ALA A 81 -8.35 23.94 -9.81
N LEU A 82 -8.33 25.10 -10.48
CA LEU A 82 -7.99 26.41 -9.89
C LEU A 82 -8.99 26.91 -8.82
N GLY A 83 -10.24 26.43 -8.88
CA GLY A 83 -11.26 26.72 -7.87
C GLY A 83 -11.15 25.83 -6.63
N PRO A 84 -11.30 24.50 -6.79
CA PRO A 84 -11.38 23.57 -5.66
C PRO A 84 -10.05 23.33 -4.93
N TYR A 85 -8.91 23.58 -5.57
CA TYR A 85 -7.60 23.25 -4.99
C TYR A 85 -6.72 24.48 -4.78
N ASP A 86 -5.69 24.29 -3.96
CA ASP A 86 -4.69 25.28 -3.60
C ASP A 86 -3.28 24.88 -4.11
N ALA A 87 -3.08 23.59 -4.36
CA ALA A 87 -1.86 23.01 -4.90
C ALA A 87 -2.20 21.92 -5.93
N ILE A 88 -1.61 22.01 -7.12
CA ILE A 88 -1.92 21.13 -8.25
C ILE A 88 -0.63 20.51 -8.78
N PHE A 89 -0.59 19.19 -8.81
CA PHE A 89 0.53 18.39 -9.31
C PHE A 89 0.12 17.76 -10.63
N GLY A 90 0.97 17.86 -11.64
CA GLY A 90 0.74 17.27 -12.96
C GLY A 90 1.45 15.95 -13.15
N GLY A 91 1.00 15.11 -14.08
CA GLY A 91 1.87 14.09 -14.65
C GLY A 91 3.11 14.70 -15.31
N VAL A 92 4.09 13.86 -15.64
CA VAL A 92 5.29 14.25 -16.38
C VAL A 92 5.35 13.44 -17.67
N HIS A 93 5.59 14.12 -18.80
CA HIS A 93 5.81 13.48 -20.10
C HIS A 93 7.30 13.37 -20.39
N VAL A 94 7.76 12.23 -20.92
CA VAL A 94 9.16 12.09 -21.35
C VAL A 94 9.25 12.31 -22.86
N THR A 95 9.95 13.36 -23.27
CA THR A 95 10.09 13.77 -24.66
C THR A 95 10.67 12.65 -25.52
N GLY A 96 10.09 12.42 -26.71
CA GLY A 96 10.56 11.40 -27.65
C GLY A 96 10.18 9.96 -27.28
N SER A 97 9.50 9.74 -26.16
CA SER A 97 8.93 8.44 -25.82
C SER A 97 7.51 8.30 -26.39
N GLY A 98 7.23 7.20 -27.09
CA GLY A 98 5.87 6.80 -27.48
C GLY A 98 5.07 6.17 -26.32
N GLU A 99 5.76 5.81 -25.25
CA GLU A 99 5.20 5.30 -24.00
C GLU A 99 5.84 6.02 -22.81
N ALA A 100 5.02 6.42 -21.84
CA ALA A 100 5.48 7.07 -20.63
C ALA A 100 6.45 6.17 -19.84
N VAL A 101 7.62 6.72 -19.50
CA VAL A 101 8.62 6.05 -18.67
C VAL A 101 8.18 6.04 -17.22
N HIS A 102 8.22 4.85 -16.59
CA HIS A 102 7.54 4.49 -15.33
C HIS A 102 6.03 4.65 -15.43
N ARG A 103 5.22 3.79 -14.79
CA ARG A 103 3.75 3.96 -14.82
C ARG A 103 3.47 5.41 -14.38
N PRO A 104 3.08 6.33 -15.28
CA PRO A 104 2.85 7.71 -14.91
C PRO A 104 1.74 7.68 -13.86
N SER A 105 1.58 8.79 -13.15
CA SER A 105 0.41 8.98 -12.28
C SER A 105 -0.87 8.84 -13.12
N ARG A 106 -1.34 7.63 -13.40
CA ARG A 106 -2.52 7.35 -14.23
C ARG A 106 -3.81 7.64 -13.47
N LEU A 107 -3.67 7.88 -12.17
CA LEU A 107 -4.76 8.14 -11.26
C LEU A 107 -4.64 9.57 -10.79
N ALA A 108 -5.76 10.28 -10.92
CA ALA A 108 -5.95 11.49 -10.17
C ALA A 108 -6.31 11.13 -8.73
N PHE A 109 -5.81 11.90 -7.78
CA PHE A 109 -6.20 11.79 -6.38
C PHE A 109 -5.98 13.12 -5.67
N ASP A 110 -6.81 13.38 -4.67
CA ASP A 110 -6.84 14.61 -3.88
C ASP A 110 -6.88 14.35 -2.37
N ASP A 111 -6.77 13.09 -1.98
CA ASP A 111 -6.77 12.64 -0.59
C ASP A 111 -5.34 12.59 -0.04
N ALA A 112 -5.11 13.33 1.04
CA ALA A 112 -3.84 13.36 1.77
C ALA A 112 -3.43 11.99 2.30
N ASP A 113 -4.41 11.15 2.67
CA ASP A 113 -4.14 9.78 3.12
C ASP A 113 -3.54 8.93 1.99
N ARG A 114 -3.74 9.28 0.73
CA ARG A 114 -3.15 8.55 -0.40
C ARG A 114 -1.74 9.00 -0.76
N LEU A 115 -1.24 10.08 -0.16
CA LEU A 115 0.09 10.62 -0.49
C LEU A 115 1.22 9.59 -0.27
N PRO A 116 1.31 8.87 0.87
CA PRO A 116 2.36 7.87 1.05
C PRO A 116 2.31 6.76 -0.01
N HIS A 117 1.11 6.23 -0.29
CA HIS A 117 0.91 5.23 -1.33
C HIS A 117 1.37 5.73 -2.71
N ALA A 118 0.95 6.94 -3.05
CA ALA A 118 1.31 7.57 -4.30
C ALA A 118 2.83 7.78 -4.42
N LEU A 119 3.52 8.19 -3.35
CA LEU A 119 4.98 8.35 -3.36
C LEU A 119 5.72 7.03 -3.57
N LEU A 120 5.22 5.93 -2.99
CA LEU A 120 5.87 4.61 -3.09
C LEU A 120 5.72 3.95 -4.47
N HIS A 121 4.75 4.36 -5.27
CA HIS A 121 4.40 3.71 -6.53
C HIS A 121 4.33 4.62 -7.75
N TRP A 122 4.13 5.92 -7.56
CA TRP A 122 3.93 6.90 -8.62
C TRP A 122 4.89 8.07 -8.48
N TRP A 123 5.27 8.64 -9.63
CA TRP A 123 5.99 9.89 -9.62
C TRP A 123 5.04 11.07 -9.42
N ILE A 124 5.03 11.63 -8.21
CA ILE A 124 4.24 12.83 -7.90
C ILE A 124 4.97 14.11 -8.38
N GLY A 125 6.30 14.09 -8.48
CA GLY A 125 7.12 15.19 -8.98
C GLY A 125 7.37 16.30 -7.96
N THR A 126 8.35 17.17 -8.25
CA THR A 126 8.66 18.36 -7.44
C THR A 126 8.09 19.65 -8.06
N THR A 127 7.68 19.61 -9.33
CA THR A 127 6.98 20.72 -9.97
C THR A 127 5.50 20.69 -9.63
N SER A 128 5.01 21.78 -9.06
CA SER A 128 3.61 21.99 -8.73
C SER A 128 3.18 23.41 -9.10
N VAL A 129 1.89 23.56 -9.38
CA VAL A 129 1.24 24.87 -9.54
C VAL A 129 0.54 25.17 -8.24
N LEU A 130 0.99 26.21 -7.54
CA LEU A 130 0.57 26.54 -6.18
C LEU A 130 -0.04 27.92 -6.13
N ARG A 131 -1.01 28.14 -5.24
CA ARG A 131 -1.36 29.50 -4.84
C ARG A 131 -0.11 30.17 -4.26
N THR A 132 0.15 31.42 -4.64
CA THR A 132 1.33 32.17 -4.18
C THR A 132 1.42 32.21 -2.65
N LYS A 133 0.28 32.42 -1.97
CA LYS A 133 0.21 32.40 -0.50
C LYS A 133 0.55 31.03 0.14
N VAL A 134 0.28 29.93 -0.56
CA VAL A 134 0.59 28.57 -0.09
C VAL A 134 2.06 28.27 -0.30
N ALA A 135 2.62 28.64 -1.46
CA ALA A 135 4.05 28.51 -1.67
C ALA A 135 4.87 29.33 -0.64
N ALA A 136 4.37 30.52 -0.27
CA ALA A 136 4.99 31.35 0.76
C ALA A 136 4.91 30.75 2.18
N SER A 137 3.86 30.00 2.52
CA SER A 137 3.74 29.40 3.86
C SER A 137 4.72 28.23 4.07
N LEU A 138 5.13 27.55 3.00
CA LEU A 138 6.17 26.51 3.07
C LEU A 138 7.57 27.05 3.32
N ALA A 139 7.77 28.36 3.15
CA ALA A 139 9.06 29.04 3.29
C ALA A 139 9.31 29.59 4.71
N ALA A 140 8.34 29.48 5.63
CA ALA A 140 8.52 29.95 7.00
C ALA A 140 9.57 29.08 7.73
N PRO A 141 10.49 29.68 8.52
CA PRO A 141 11.44 28.91 9.31
C PRO A 141 10.70 28.14 10.41
N GLY A 142 10.51 26.84 10.19
CA GLY A 142 9.87 25.91 11.11
C GLY A 142 9.38 24.65 10.40
N GLU A 143 9.82 23.50 10.90
CA GLU A 143 9.36 22.11 10.59
C GLU A 143 9.77 21.44 9.27
N ALA A 144 10.09 22.15 8.18
CA ALA A 144 10.65 21.53 6.97
C ALA A 144 12.18 21.70 6.92
N ASP A 145 12.94 20.65 7.22
CA ASP A 145 14.42 20.62 7.19
C ASP A 145 15.01 20.71 5.75
N GLY A 146 14.42 21.54 4.88
CA GLY A 146 14.87 21.75 3.50
C GLY A 146 14.62 20.56 2.56
N ASP A 147 14.03 19.46 3.04
CA ASP A 147 13.70 18.29 2.23
C ASP A 147 12.35 18.48 1.51
N TRP A 148 12.34 18.22 0.20
CA TRP A 148 11.15 18.26 -0.64
C TRP A 148 10.04 17.32 -0.16
N LEU A 149 10.40 16.21 0.50
CA LEU A 149 9.43 15.24 1.01
C LEU A 149 8.60 15.83 2.16
N ASP A 150 9.22 16.59 3.06
CA ASP A 150 8.52 17.22 4.19
C ASP A 150 7.59 18.31 3.70
N ALA A 151 8.04 19.11 2.75
CA ALA A 151 7.20 20.12 2.10
C ALA A 151 5.98 19.49 1.42
N LEU A 152 6.11 18.32 0.79
CA LEU A 152 4.96 17.60 0.23
C LEU A 152 3.98 17.15 1.31
N PHE A 153 4.46 16.57 2.42
CA PHE A 153 3.56 16.15 3.49
C PHE A 153 2.87 17.32 4.19
N LEU A 154 3.57 18.43 4.40
CA LEU A 154 2.99 19.67 4.92
C LEU A 154 1.93 20.22 3.96
N LEU A 155 2.23 20.29 2.66
CA LEU A 155 1.28 20.70 1.63
C LEU A 155 -0.01 19.90 1.67
N TRP A 156 0.09 18.57 1.58
CA TRP A 156 -1.08 17.70 1.50
C TRP A 156 -1.85 17.63 2.82
N SER A 157 -1.20 17.86 3.97
CA SER A 157 -1.88 17.87 5.27
C SER A 157 -2.58 19.19 5.58
N GLN A 158 -2.12 20.32 5.03
CA GLN A 158 -2.63 21.66 5.38
C GLN A 158 -3.45 22.33 4.27
N HIS A 159 -3.40 21.81 3.04
CA HIS A 159 -4.00 22.45 1.87
C HIS A 159 -4.73 21.45 0.97
N ARG A 160 -5.68 21.96 0.18
CA ARG A 160 -6.42 21.16 -0.80
C ARG A 160 -5.49 20.88 -1.98
N CYS A 161 -5.01 19.66 -2.06
CA CYS A 161 -4.08 19.22 -3.09
C CYS A 161 -4.78 18.31 -4.10
N ILE A 162 -4.33 18.34 -5.36
CA ILE A 162 -4.70 17.32 -6.34
C ILE A 162 -3.49 16.93 -7.18
N LYS A 163 -3.34 15.63 -7.42
CA LYS A 163 -2.50 15.10 -8.49
C LYS A 163 -3.38 14.79 -9.69
N LEU A 164 -3.08 15.39 -10.83
CA LEU A 164 -3.74 15.14 -12.10
C LEU A 164 -3.07 13.99 -12.84
N ALA A 165 -3.88 13.24 -13.60
CA ALA A 165 -3.35 12.21 -14.49
C ALA A 165 -2.70 12.80 -15.75
N ALA A 166 -3.20 13.95 -16.20
CA ALA A 166 -2.68 14.64 -17.37
C ALA A 166 -1.28 15.22 -17.10
N PRO A 167 -0.34 15.12 -18.05
CA PRO A 167 0.98 15.70 -17.89
C PRO A 167 0.92 17.23 -17.96
N LEU A 168 1.54 17.90 -16.99
CA LEU A 168 1.70 19.36 -17.01
C LEU A 168 3.11 19.79 -17.42
N THR A 169 4.11 18.93 -17.17
CA THR A 169 5.50 19.16 -17.56
C THR A 169 6.01 18.08 -18.49
N GLU A 170 7.10 18.40 -19.18
CA GLU A 170 7.88 17.48 -19.99
C GLU A 170 9.36 17.51 -19.61
N VAL A 171 10.02 16.35 -19.76
CA VAL A 171 11.43 16.12 -19.44
C VAL A 171 12.11 15.31 -20.53
N ALA A 172 13.42 15.54 -20.74
CA ALA A 172 14.20 14.73 -21.67
C ALA A 172 14.44 13.31 -21.15
N THR A 173 14.61 13.15 -19.84
CA THR A 173 14.90 11.87 -19.19
C THR A 173 13.92 11.64 -18.05
N ALA A 174 13.52 10.38 -17.88
CA ALA A 174 12.61 10.01 -16.81
C ALA A 174 13.23 10.31 -15.44
N PRO A 175 12.46 10.89 -14.51
CA PRO A 175 12.95 11.15 -13.17
C PRO A 175 13.22 9.82 -12.45
N PRO A 176 14.27 9.76 -11.60
CA PRO A 176 14.53 8.57 -10.80
C PRO A 176 13.38 8.33 -9.81
N GLY A 177 13.20 7.07 -9.40
CA GLY A 177 12.31 6.73 -8.29
C GLY A 177 12.79 7.29 -6.96
N LEU A 178 12.00 7.10 -5.90
CA LEU A 178 12.41 7.45 -4.53
C LEU A 178 13.74 6.79 -4.17
N SER A 179 14.65 7.55 -3.55
CA SER A 179 15.84 6.99 -2.91
C SER A 179 15.45 6.07 -1.75
N GLY A 180 16.35 5.16 -1.33
CA GLY A 180 16.10 4.28 -0.19
C GLY A 180 15.76 5.04 1.09
N THR A 181 16.46 6.14 1.37
CA THR A 181 16.19 7.02 2.52
C THR A 181 14.83 7.68 2.42
N ALA A 182 14.46 8.22 1.25
CA ALA A 182 13.14 8.84 1.05
C ALA A 182 12.02 7.81 1.19
N ARG A 183 12.21 6.61 0.64
CA ARG A 183 11.28 5.48 0.80
C ARG A 183 11.07 5.13 2.27
N ALA A 184 12.14 5.00 3.06
CA ALA A 184 12.05 4.67 4.48
C ALA A 184 11.22 5.70 5.27
N ARG A 185 11.39 7.00 4.96
CA ARG A 185 10.63 8.09 5.59
C ARG A 185 9.15 8.13 5.21
N VAL A 186 8.80 7.61 4.03
CA VAL A 186 7.38 7.44 3.64
C VAL A 186 6.76 6.27 4.40
N LEU A 187 7.50 5.17 4.58
CA LEU A 187 7.06 4.01 5.34
C LEU A 187 6.85 4.34 6.83
N GLU A 188 7.76 5.10 7.45
CA GLU A 188 7.60 5.58 8.84
C GLU A 188 6.30 6.40 9.03
N ARG A 189 5.89 7.16 8.01
CA ARG A 189 4.63 7.91 8.06
C ARG A 189 3.41 7.01 7.92
N LEU A 190 3.48 5.96 7.11
CA LEU A 190 2.42 4.94 7.03
C LEU A 190 2.21 4.25 8.38
N GLU A 191 3.28 4.05 9.15
CA GLU A 191 3.16 3.47 10.49
C GLU A 191 2.40 4.39 11.47
N ARG A 192 2.61 5.71 11.35
CA ARG A 192 1.94 6.72 12.20
C ARG A 192 0.51 7.02 11.77
N ARG A 193 0.25 7.07 10.46
CA ARG A 193 -1.07 7.33 9.86
C ARG A 193 -1.33 6.27 8.78
N PRO A 194 -1.85 5.09 9.19
CA PRO A 194 -2.06 3.98 8.27
C PRO A 194 -3.07 4.33 7.18
N VAL A 195 -2.78 3.85 5.98
CA VAL A 195 -3.67 3.97 4.83
C VAL A 195 -4.45 2.69 4.72
N PHE A 196 -5.77 2.79 4.55
CA PHE A 196 -6.62 1.64 4.31
C PHE A 196 -7.22 1.67 2.92
N LEU A 197 -6.88 0.66 2.13
CA LEU A 197 -7.39 0.47 0.79
C LEU A 197 -8.81 -0.08 0.84
N PRO A 198 -9.78 0.57 0.15
CA PRO A 198 -11.12 0.03 0.04
C PRO A 198 -11.13 -1.17 -0.91
N VAL A 199 -11.62 -2.30 -0.42
CA VAL A 199 -11.80 -3.55 -1.17
C VAL A 199 -13.27 -3.93 -1.13
N ALA A 200 -13.87 -4.07 -2.31
CA ALA A 200 -15.30 -4.35 -2.41
C ALA A 200 -15.58 -5.86 -2.37
N PHE A 201 -16.63 -6.25 -1.66
CA PHE A 201 -17.23 -7.58 -1.75
C PHE A 201 -18.75 -7.44 -1.72
N GLY A 202 -19.39 -7.66 -2.88
CA GLY A 202 -20.79 -7.28 -3.08
C GLY A 202 -20.97 -5.77 -2.89
N GLU A 203 -21.90 -5.39 -2.03
CA GLU A 203 -22.18 -3.98 -1.69
C GLU A 203 -21.35 -3.48 -0.49
N THR A 204 -20.62 -4.36 0.18
CA THR A 204 -19.84 -4.03 1.38
C THR A 204 -18.41 -3.64 1.00
N LEU A 205 -17.90 -2.57 1.61
CA LEU A 205 -16.50 -2.17 1.52
C LEU A 205 -15.73 -2.62 2.76
N TYR A 206 -14.68 -3.38 2.53
CA TYR A 206 -13.67 -3.73 3.52
C TYR A 206 -12.47 -2.81 3.37
N ARG A 207 -11.77 -2.56 4.47
CA ARG A 207 -10.65 -1.63 4.58
C ARG A 207 -9.39 -2.40 4.95
N LEU A 208 -8.52 -2.65 3.98
CA LEU A 208 -7.29 -3.42 4.20
C LEU A 208 -6.08 -2.49 4.36
N PRO A 209 -5.21 -2.72 5.34
CA PRO A 209 -4.08 -1.83 5.60
C PRO A 209 -3.08 -1.91 4.45
N TYR A 210 -2.55 -0.76 4.08
CA TYR A 210 -1.47 -0.61 3.11
C TYR A 210 -0.21 -0.16 3.85
N THR A 211 0.77 -1.05 3.86
CA THR A 211 2.06 -0.90 4.54
C THR A 211 3.16 -0.41 3.60
N GLY A 212 3.01 -0.65 2.28
CA GLY A 212 4.07 -0.39 1.30
C GLY A 212 5.22 -1.40 1.37
N LEU A 213 5.10 -2.42 2.22
CA LEU A 213 6.06 -3.48 2.47
C LEU A 213 5.54 -4.85 2.02
N ASN A 214 4.28 -4.95 1.57
CA ASN A 214 3.70 -6.23 1.17
C ASN A 214 3.20 -6.21 -0.27
N ALA A 215 4.12 -5.91 -1.20
CA ALA A 215 3.77 -5.63 -2.60
C ALA A 215 3.04 -6.78 -3.32
N GLY A 216 3.21 -8.03 -2.90
CA GLY A 216 2.49 -9.18 -3.46
C GLY A 216 0.97 -9.07 -3.22
N ILE A 217 0.59 -8.92 -1.96
CA ILE A 217 -0.80 -8.80 -1.49
C ILE A 217 -1.38 -7.42 -1.83
N GLU A 218 -0.66 -6.35 -1.51
CA GLU A 218 -1.15 -4.97 -1.61
C GLU A 218 -1.47 -4.57 -3.05
N ARG A 219 -0.80 -5.18 -4.05
CA ARG A 219 -1.04 -4.88 -5.45
C ARG A 219 -2.49 -5.18 -5.86
N ASP A 220 -3.10 -6.24 -5.36
CA ASP A 220 -4.49 -6.56 -5.68
C ASP A 220 -5.46 -5.69 -4.87
N GLN A 221 -5.11 -5.38 -3.63
CA GLN A 221 -5.85 -4.45 -2.78
C GLN A 221 -5.94 -3.04 -3.39
N THR A 222 -4.88 -2.58 -4.06
CA THR A 222 -4.90 -1.28 -4.78
C THR A 222 -5.85 -1.27 -5.98
N ARG A 223 -6.26 -2.45 -6.46
CA ARG A 223 -7.29 -2.63 -7.50
C ARG A 223 -8.68 -2.83 -6.91
N GLY A 224 -8.82 -2.71 -5.59
CA GLY A 224 -10.08 -2.92 -4.87
C GLY A 224 -10.46 -4.39 -4.73
N GLN A 225 -9.49 -5.31 -4.79
CA GLN A 225 -9.70 -6.75 -4.69
C GLN A 225 -8.99 -7.34 -3.48
N PHE A 226 -9.57 -8.37 -2.87
CA PHE A 226 -8.83 -9.22 -1.95
C PHE A 226 -7.71 -9.93 -2.72
N PHE A 227 -6.56 -10.11 -2.08
CA PHE A 227 -5.54 -11.01 -2.60
C PHE A 227 -6.12 -12.43 -2.66
N GLU A 228 -5.79 -13.19 -3.72
CA GLU A 228 -6.30 -14.54 -3.97
C GLU A 228 -7.84 -14.64 -4.07
N ALA A 229 -8.51 -13.60 -4.60
CA ALA A 229 -9.97 -13.53 -4.70
C ALA A 229 -10.65 -14.78 -5.30
N ALA A 230 -10.03 -15.43 -6.30
CA ALA A 230 -10.58 -16.64 -6.91
C ALA A 230 -10.53 -17.87 -5.98
N GLU A 231 -9.46 -18.00 -5.19
CA GLU A 231 -9.30 -19.04 -4.17
C GLU A 231 -10.24 -18.79 -3.00
N LEU A 232 -10.27 -17.56 -2.49
CA LEU A 232 -11.22 -17.11 -1.47
C LEU A 232 -12.68 -17.36 -1.86
N GLY A 233 -13.04 -17.17 -3.13
CA GLY A 233 -14.35 -17.50 -3.66
C GLY A 233 -14.65 -19.00 -3.61
N ALA A 234 -13.68 -19.84 -3.96
CA ALA A 234 -13.80 -21.30 -3.88
C ALA A 234 -13.91 -21.79 -2.43
N LEU A 235 -13.10 -21.23 -1.53
CA LEU A 235 -13.16 -21.51 -0.09
C LEU A 235 -14.53 -21.11 0.48
N HIS A 236 -15.03 -19.91 0.16
CA HIS A 236 -16.36 -19.47 0.58
C HIS A 236 -17.43 -20.47 0.15
N ALA A 237 -17.44 -20.87 -1.13
CA ALA A 237 -18.42 -21.83 -1.64
C ALA A 237 -18.34 -23.20 -0.94
N ARG A 238 -17.15 -23.62 -0.50
CA ARG A 238 -16.93 -24.92 0.12
C ARG A 238 -17.19 -24.96 1.63
N ILE A 239 -16.86 -23.88 2.34
CA ILE A 239 -16.87 -23.81 3.81
C ILE A 239 -18.20 -23.22 4.31
N GLY A 240 -18.68 -22.16 3.67
CA GLY A 240 -19.88 -21.43 4.05
C GLY A 240 -19.74 -20.63 5.35
N PRO A 241 -20.83 -19.96 5.77
CA PRO A 241 -20.86 -19.14 6.99
C PRO A 241 -20.95 -19.98 8.27
N GLY A 242 -20.76 -19.33 9.42
CA GLY A 242 -21.01 -19.93 10.74
C GLY A 242 -19.96 -20.95 11.19
N ARG A 243 -18.78 -20.97 10.53
CA ARG A 243 -17.68 -21.89 10.84
C ARG A 243 -16.68 -21.28 11.82
N ARG A 244 -16.03 -22.14 12.61
CA ARG A 244 -14.83 -21.77 13.37
C ARG A 244 -13.60 -22.01 12.52
N ILE A 245 -12.91 -20.92 12.19
CA ILE A 245 -11.77 -20.89 11.30
C ILE A 245 -10.50 -20.59 12.08
N VAL A 246 -9.43 -21.32 11.80
CA VAL A 246 -8.08 -20.99 12.26
C VAL A 246 -7.24 -20.56 11.07
N ASP A 247 -6.69 -19.35 11.14
CA ASP A 247 -5.91 -18.73 10.07
C ASP A 247 -4.43 -18.72 10.48
N ILE A 248 -3.66 -19.71 10.01
CA ILE A 248 -2.27 -19.93 10.40
C ILE A 248 -1.36 -19.30 9.34
N GLY A 249 -0.54 -18.34 9.81
CA GLY A 249 0.18 -17.40 8.95
C GLY A 249 -0.77 -16.34 8.39
N ALA A 250 -1.46 -15.65 9.30
CA ALA A 250 -2.50 -14.70 8.95
C ALA A 250 -1.97 -13.43 8.25
N ASN A 251 -0.66 -13.18 8.33
CA ASN A 251 0.01 -12.05 7.69
C ASN A 251 -0.69 -10.72 8.07
N THR A 252 -0.82 -9.80 7.12
CA THR A 252 -1.47 -8.49 7.29
C THR A 252 -3.01 -8.55 7.38
N GLY A 253 -3.60 -9.76 7.41
CA GLY A 253 -5.02 -9.98 7.70
C GLY A 253 -5.95 -10.05 6.47
N ASN A 254 -5.44 -10.20 5.25
CA ASN A 254 -6.28 -10.35 4.04
C ASN A 254 -7.29 -11.49 4.19
N HIS A 255 -6.78 -12.69 4.51
CA HIS A 255 -7.59 -13.90 4.70
C HIS A 255 -8.47 -13.79 5.96
N THR A 256 -7.90 -13.36 7.09
CA THR A 256 -8.65 -13.14 8.34
C THR A 256 -9.86 -12.24 8.13
N VAL A 257 -9.70 -11.09 7.47
CA VAL A 257 -10.80 -10.15 7.19
C VAL A 257 -11.83 -10.80 6.26
N TYR A 258 -11.38 -11.54 5.23
CA TYR A 258 -12.28 -12.25 4.31
C TYR A 258 -13.11 -13.34 5.02
N PHE A 259 -12.48 -14.12 5.89
CA PHE A 259 -13.14 -15.17 6.68
C PHE A 259 -14.15 -14.59 7.66
N ALA A 260 -13.77 -13.52 8.36
CA ALA A 260 -14.61 -12.91 9.39
C ALA A 260 -15.81 -12.15 8.80
N GLY A 261 -15.58 -11.37 7.73
CA GLY A 261 -16.58 -10.49 7.13
C GLY A 261 -17.33 -11.15 5.97
N PRO A 262 -16.75 -11.19 4.75
CA PRO A 262 -17.37 -11.79 3.56
C PRO A 262 -17.91 -13.21 3.77
N MET A 263 -17.11 -14.11 4.34
CA MET A 263 -17.52 -15.51 4.57
C MET A 263 -18.44 -15.67 5.78
N GLN A 264 -18.51 -14.67 6.67
CA GLN A 264 -19.35 -14.68 7.88
C GLN A 264 -19.07 -15.88 8.79
N ALA A 265 -17.79 -16.16 9.05
CA ALA A 265 -17.39 -17.17 10.02
C ALA A 265 -17.99 -16.88 11.42
N ALA A 266 -18.30 -17.93 12.17
CA ALA A 266 -18.74 -17.78 13.56
C ALA A 266 -17.60 -17.23 14.43
N SER A 267 -16.37 -17.70 14.18
CA SER A 267 -15.15 -17.14 14.76
C SER A 267 -13.93 -17.40 13.88
N VAL A 268 -12.96 -16.49 13.94
CA VAL A 268 -11.65 -16.62 13.28
C VAL A 268 -10.54 -16.45 14.31
N VAL A 269 -9.59 -17.38 14.35
CA VAL A 269 -8.42 -17.31 15.24
C VAL A 269 -7.15 -17.19 14.39
N PRO A 270 -6.63 -15.97 14.16
CA PRO A 270 -5.38 -15.78 13.43
C PRO A 270 -4.14 -16.08 14.28
N PHE A 271 -3.17 -16.73 13.66
CA PHE A 271 -1.80 -16.90 14.16
C PHE A 271 -0.85 -16.16 13.22
N GLU A 272 -0.14 -15.16 13.75
CA GLU A 272 0.92 -14.43 13.05
C GLU A 272 2.06 -14.18 14.05
N PRO A 273 3.23 -14.81 13.88
CA PRO A 273 4.32 -14.72 14.84
C PRO A 273 4.99 -13.35 14.89
N LEU A 274 5.04 -12.61 13.78
CA LEU A 274 5.83 -11.37 13.68
C LEU A 274 5.09 -10.20 14.32
N PRO A 275 5.62 -9.57 15.40
CA PRO A 275 4.93 -8.49 16.11
C PRO A 275 4.54 -7.29 15.23
N GLU A 276 5.39 -6.93 14.27
CA GLU A 276 5.14 -5.84 13.33
C GLU A 276 3.97 -6.14 12.39
N ILE A 277 3.80 -7.40 11.98
CA ILE A 277 2.71 -7.85 11.11
C ILE A 277 1.43 -8.04 11.90
N ALA A 278 1.52 -8.66 13.09
CA ALA A 278 0.41 -8.80 14.01
C ALA A 278 -0.25 -7.43 14.32
N ALA A 279 0.55 -6.38 14.54
CA ALA A 279 0.03 -5.03 14.73
C ALA A 279 -0.71 -4.47 13.50
N VAL A 280 -0.29 -4.84 12.29
CA VAL A 280 -1.01 -4.51 11.06
C VAL A 280 -2.36 -5.24 11.00
N LEU A 281 -2.39 -6.52 11.33
CA LEU A 281 -3.61 -7.33 11.36
C LEU A 281 -4.61 -6.79 12.40
N GLU A 282 -4.15 -6.45 13.61
CA GLU A 282 -5.00 -5.85 14.66
C GLU A 282 -5.72 -4.60 14.15
N ARG A 283 -4.99 -3.74 13.44
CA ARG A 283 -5.56 -2.54 12.80
C ARG A 283 -6.58 -2.91 11.71
N ALA A 284 -6.30 -3.93 10.88
CA ALA A 284 -7.25 -4.40 9.88
C ALA A 284 -8.57 -4.87 10.52
N VAL A 285 -8.49 -5.66 11.59
CA VAL A 285 -9.66 -6.15 12.33
C VAL A 285 -10.45 -5.00 12.95
N ALA A 286 -9.76 -4.05 13.59
CA ALA A 286 -10.37 -2.89 14.23
C ALA A 286 -11.07 -1.97 13.21
N GLU A 287 -10.40 -1.65 12.09
CA GLU A 287 -10.94 -0.79 11.03
C GLU A 287 -12.24 -1.36 10.42
N ASN A 288 -12.32 -2.68 10.30
CA ASN A 288 -13.50 -3.37 9.78
C ASN A 288 -14.53 -3.75 10.86
N ARG A 289 -14.27 -3.43 12.13
CA ARG A 289 -15.16 -3.73 13.28
C ARG A 289 -15.54 -5.22 13.39
N LEU A 290 -14.58 -6.11 13.13
CA LEU A 290 -14.82 -7.55 13.09
C LEU A 290 -14.76 -8.13 14.51
N GLY A 291 -15.91 -8.20 15.18
CA GLY A 291 -16.02 -8.70 16.57
C GLY A 291 -15.91 -10.22 16.73
N ASN A 292 -15.85 -10.97 15.63
CA ASN A 292 -15.73 -12.43 15.59
C ASN A 292 -14.27 -12.90 15.39
N VAL A 293 -13.27 -12.02 15.55
CA VAL A 293 -11.86 -12.38 15.44
C VAL A 293 -11.20 -12.43 16.83
N ASP A 294 -10.66 -13.58 17.20
CA ASP A 294 -9.92 -13.76 18.46
C ASP A 294 -8.43 -13.49 18.24
N LEU A 295 -7.99 -12.29 18.63
CA LEU A 295 -6.61 -11.84 18.48
C LEU A 295 -5.67 -12.35 19.58
N SER A 296 -6.14 -13.17 20.52
CA SER A 296 -5.34 -13.64 21.67
C SER A 296 -4.22 -14.61 21.30
N ARG A 297 -4.12 -15.01 20.02
CA ARG A 297 -3.08 -15.90 19.48
C ARG A 297 -2.11 -15.20 18.54
N LEU A 298 -2.21 -13.88 18.38
CA LEU A 298 -1.20 -13.11 17.68
C LEU A 298 0.14 -13.12 18.43
N ARG A 299 1.24 -13.00 17.68
CA ARG A 299 2.63 -13.06 18.16
C ARG A 299 3.04 -14.45 18.68
N LEU A 300 2.36 -15.49 18.21
CA LEU A 300 2.65 -16.89 18.50
C LEU A 300 2.75 -17.64 17.18
N GLY A 301 3.88 -18.32 16.95
CA GLY A 301 4.03 -19.24 15.84
C GLY A 301 3.56 -20.65 16.19
N LEU A 302 3.34 -21.48 15.16
CA LEU A 302 2.97 -22.88 15.33
C LEU A 302 4.05 -23.81 14.76
N SER A 303 4.27 -24.94 15.42
CA SER A 303 5.22 -25.99 15.01
C SER A 303 4.79 -27.33 15.60
N ASP A 304 5.56 -28.38 15.32
CA ASP A 304 5.43 -29.74 15.87
C ASP A 304 5.76 -29.85 17.38
N ARG A 305 6.24 -28.77 18.00
CA ARG A 305 6.60 -28.72 19.43
C ARG A 305 6.71 -27.28 19.93
N ALA A 306 6.60 -27.10 21.23
CA ALA A 306 6.90 -25.83 21.88
C ALA A 306 8.41 -25.49 21.81
N GLY A 307 8.72 -24.20 21.67
CA GLY A 307 10.09 -23.73 21.60
C GLY A 307 10.23 -22.27 21.19
N ARG A 308 11.44 -21.93 20.73
CA ARG A 308 11.74 -20.62 20.15
C ARG A 308 12.36 -20.77 18.75
N MET A 309 12.12 -19.78 17.91
CA MET A 309 12.61 -19.72 16.53
C MET A 309 13.16 -18.34 16.19
N GLY A 310 14.13 -18.33 15.28
CA GLY A 310 14.70 -17.14 14.68
C GLY A 310 13.95 -16.78 13.40
N ILE A 311 14.22 -15.59 12.87
CA ILE A 311 13.59 -15.08 11.65
C ILE A 311 14.67 -14.92 10.59
N VAL A 312 14.44 -15.51 9.41
CA VAL A 312 15.20 -15.18 8.21
C VAL A 312 14.32 -14.30 7.32
N ARG A 313 14.70 -13.03 7.22
CA ARG A 313 14.04 -12.07 6.33
C ARG A 313 14.57 -12.26 4.90
N SER A 314 13.68 -12.29 3.92
CA SER A 314 14.04 -12.35 2.50
C SER A 314 14.91 -11.17 2.08
N GLU A 315 15.96 -11.43 1.29
CA GLU A 315 16.83 -10.41 0.68
C GLU A 315 16.07 -9.48 -0.26
N ARG A 316 14.90 -9.90 -0.77
CA ARG A 316 14.03 -9.08 -1.62
C ARG A 316 13.24 -8.03 -0.83
N GLY A 317 13.28 -8.10 0.51
CA GLY A 317 12.56 -7.20 1.42
C GLY A 317 11.05 -7.41 1.41
N GLY A 318 10.39 -6.97 2.49
CA GLY A 318 8.93 -6.98 2.61
C GLY A 318 8.36 -7.97 3.63
N LEU A 319 7.13 -7.71 4.07
CA LEU A 319 6.45 -8.45 5.15
C LEU A 319 6.03 -9.87 4.75
N GLY A 320 5.92 -10.18 3.47
CA GLY A 320 5.34 -11.43 2.97
C GLY A 320 6.33 -12.53 2.55
N ALA A 321 7.59 -12.50 3.01
CA ALA A 321 8.58 -13.52 2.61
C ALA A 321 9.58 -13.84 3.73
N SER A 322 9.18 -13.64 4.99
CA SER A 322 10.01 -14.00 6.15
C SER A 322 9.67 -15.41 6.59
N ARG A 323 10.69 -16.24 6.83
CA ARG A 323 10.51 -17.62 7.31
C ARG A 323 11.06 -17.80 8.71
N LEU A 324 10.42 -18.66 9.49
CA LEU A 324 10.94 -19.07 10.79
C LEU A 324 12.01 -20.16 10.61
N VAL A 325 13.04 -20.11 11.45
CA VAL A 325 14.11 -21.11 11.49
C VAL A 325 14.35 -21.57 12.91
N ALA A 326 14.74 -22.83 13.07
CA ALA A 326 15.10 -23.36 14.37
C ALA A 326 16.27 -22.56 14.96
N ASP A 327 16.00 -21.87 16.06
CA ASP A 327 16.98 -21.12 16.84
C ASP A 327 16.47 -21.04 18.29
N PRO A 328 17.03 -21.83 19.21
CA PRO A 328 16.64 -21.81 20.63
C PRO A 328 16.81 -20.44 21.30
N THR A 329 17.65 -19.57 20.74
CA THR A 329 17.89 -18.21 21.22
C THR A 329 17.03 -17.16 20.50
N GLY A 330 16.29 -17.59 19.47
CA GLY A 330 15.44 -16.73 18.67
C GLY A 330 14.30 -16.10 19.46
N GLU A 331 13.77 -14.99 18.95
CA GLU A 331 12.82 -14.16 19.69
C GLU A 331 11.38 -14.67 19.62
N ILE A 332 11.04 -15.45 18.59
CA ILE A 332 9.68 -15.90 18.30
C ILE A 332 9.35 -17.15 19.11
N ALA A 333 8.30 -17.07 19.94
CA ALA A 333 7.74 -18.22 20.63
C ALA A 333 6.89 -19.06 19.66
N VAL A 334 7.04 -20.39 19.74
CA VAL A 334 6.21 -21.33 19.00
C VAL A 334 5.63 -22.40 19.93
N THR A 335 4.47 -22.93 19.56
CA THR A 335 3.78 -24.04 20.27
C THR A 335 3.06 -24.96 19.27
N THR A 336 2.48 -26.05 19.75
CA THR A 336 1.60 -26.90 18.93
C THR A 336 0.20 -26.28 18.81
N LEU A 337 -0.51 -26.57 17.72
CA LEU A 337 -1.91 -26.15 17.57
C LEU A 337 -2.78 -26.80 18.66
N ASP A 338 -2.49 -28.06 18.97
CA ASP A 338 -3.20 -28.84 19.98
C ASP A 338 -3.13 -28.22 21.39
N ASP A 339 -2.00 -27.57 21.74
CA ASP A 339 -1.87 -26.83 23.00
C ASP A 339 -2.45 -25.41 22.93
N ALA A 340 -2.38 -24.77 21.75
CA ALA A 340 -2.82 -23.39 21.58
C ALA A 340 -4.34 -23.21 21.57
N LEU A 341 -5.09 -24.22 21.12
CA LEU A 341 -6.53 -24.14 20.91
C LEU A 341 -7.31 -25.15 21.74
N THR A 342 -8.52 -24.75 22.09
CA THR A 342 -9.53 -25.63 22.71
C THR A 342 -10.82 -25.58 21.90
N GLY A 343 -11.60 -26.66 21.93
CA GLY A 343 -12.87 -26.78 21.23
C GLY A 343 -12.73 -27.14 19.73
N PRO A 344 -13.86 -27.36 19.04
CA PRO A 344 -13.87 -27.85 17.68
C PRO A 344 -13.36 -26.82 16.67
N VAL A 345 -12.79 -27.29 15.57
CA VAL A 345 -12.35 -26.49 14.42
C VAL A 345 -13.00 -27.03 13.14
N ASP A 346 -13.64 -26.16 12.36
CA ASP A 346 -14.27 -26.56 11.09
C ASP A 346 -13.30 -26.44 9.90
N PHE A 347 -12.42 -25.44 9.94
CA PHE A 347 -11.53 -25.09 8.83
C PHE A 347 -10.18 -24.57 9.30
N LEU A 348 -9.10 -25.10 8.71
CA LEU A 348 -7.72 -24.66 8.92
C LEU A 348 -7.15 -24.06 7.63
N LYS A 349 -6.69 -22.81 7.69
CA LYS A 349 -5.78 -22.26 6.67
C LYS A 349 -4.34 -22.34 7.20
N ILE A 350 -3.40 -22.86 6.42
CA ILE A 350 -2.00 -23.03 6.78
C ILE A 350 -1.12 -22.53 5.64
N ASP A 351 -0.46 -21.40 5.84
CA ASP A 351 0.55 -20.88 4.91
C ASP A 351 1.56 -20.10 5.75
N VAL A 352 2.71 -20.71 6.01
CA VAL A 352 3.71 -20.29 7.02
C VAL A 352 5.14 -20.41 6.51
N GLU A 353 5.32 -20.31 5.20
CA GLU A 353 6.60 -20.26 4.50
C GLU A 353 7.59 -21.37 4.94
N SER A 354 7.30 -22.61 4.52
CA SER A 354 8.10 -23.84 4.70
C SER A 354 7.95 -24.57 6.04
N MET A 355 7.00 -24.17 6.88
CA MET A 355 6.73 -24.79 8.19
C MET A 355 5.43 -25.62 8.22
N GLU A 356 4.77 -25.80 7.08
CA GLU A 356 3.40 -26.31 7.01
C GLU A 356 3.31 -27.75 7.51
N LEU A 357 4.25 -28.63 7.12
CA LEU A 357 4.32 -30.00 7.61
C LEU A 357 4.58 -30.07 9.13
N LYS A 358 5.31 -29.11 9.70
CA LYS A 358 5.53 -29.03 11.15
C LYS A 358 4.26 -28.58 11.87
N VAL A 359 3.53 -27.61 11.31
CA VAL A 359 2.22 -27.21 11.83
C VAL A 359 1.25 -28.39 11.81
N LEU A 360 1.21 -29.18 10.74
CA LEU A 360 0.40 -30.40 10.69
C LEU A 360 0.78 -31.40 11.80
N GLY A 361 2.08 -31.64 12.03
CA GLY A 361 2.55 -32.50 13.12
C GLY A 361 2.24 -31.96 14.53
N GLY A 362 2.04 -30.65 14.68
CA GLY A 362 1.58 -30.03 15.94
C GLY A 362 0.06 -29.93 16.06
N ALA A 363 -0.69 -30.46 15.10
CA ALA A 363 -2.15 -30.38 15.02
C ALA A 363 -2.80 -31.77 14.98
N GLU A 364 -2.06 -32.84 15.26
CA GLU A 364 -2.51 -34.22 15.08
C GLU A 364 -3.79 -34.52 15.87
N ALA A 365 -3.88 -34.12 17.13
CA ALA A 365 -5.05 -34.40 17.96
C ALA A 365 -6.28 -33.61 17.48
N THR A 366 -6.09 -32.35 17.07
CA THR A 366 -7.15 -31.50 16.51
C THR A 366 -7.64 -32.05 15.17
N ILE A 367 -6.74 -32.42 14.26
CA ILE A 367 -7.08 -32.97 12.95
C ILE A 367 -7.79 -34.32 13.07
N ALA A 368 -7.34 -35.17 14.00
CA ALA A 368 -7.98 -36.47 14.25
C ALA A 368 -9.37 -36.32 14.85
N ARG A 369 -9.54 -35.40 15.82
CA ARG A 369 -10.80 -35.16 16.54
C ARG A 369 -11.85 -34.48 15.68
N ASP A 370 -11.48 -33.37 15.03
CA ASP A 370 -12.47 -32.45 14.42
C ASP A 370 -12.63 -32.68 12.92
N ARG A 371 -11.66 -33.36 12.28
CA ARG A 371 -11.66 -33.63 10.83
C ARG A 371 -11.94 -32.35 10.00
N PRO A 372 -11.22 -31.23 10.23
CA PRO A 372 -11.50 -29.97 9.56
C PRO A 372 -11.22 -30.06 8.05
N VAL A 373 -11.88 -29.20 7.26
CA VAL A 373 -11.37 -28.92 5.90
C VAL A 373 -10.07 -28.12 6.05
N ILE A 374 -9.07 -28.37 5.20
CA ILE A 374 -7.76 -27.70 5.31
C ILE A 374 -7.41 -27.05 3.96
N PHE A 375 -7.01 -25.78 4.01
CA PHE A 375 -6.38 -25.07 2.91
C PHE A 375 -4.92 -24.82 3.26
N ILE A 376 -3.99 -25.40 2.50
CA ILE A 376 -2.58 -25.44 2.87
C ILE A 376 -1.66 -25.17 1.68
N GLU A 377 -0.72 -24.24 1.83
CA GLU A 377 0.32 -23.97 0.85
C GLU A 377 1.47 -24.96 1.02
N ILE A 378 1.83 -25.70 -0.03
CA ILE A 378 2.93 -26.66 0.02
C ILE A 378 3.95 -26.29 -1.04
N ALA A 379 5.18 -26.02 -0.60
CA ALA A 379 6.33 -25.89 -1.49
C ALA A 379 6.51 -27.16 -2.32
N ASN A 380 6.87 -27.01 -3.60
CA ASN A 380 6.94 -28.13 -4.54
C ASN A 380 7.82 -29.28 -4.04
N ASP A 381 8.94 -28.97 -3.38
CA ASP A 381 9.88 -29.95 -2.83
C ASP A 381 9.28 -30.79 -1.67
N ASN A 382 8.22 -30.30 -1.02
CA ASN A 382 7.51 -30.99 0.06
C ASN A 382 6.32 -31.84 -0.44
N THR A 383 6.00 -31.80 -1.74
CA THR A 383 4.81 -32.47 -2.29
C THR A 383 4.78 -33.97 -1.97
N GLN A 384 5.91 -34.68 -2.11
CA GLN A 384 5.93 -36.12 -1.87
C GLN A 384 5.62 -36.47 -0.41
N VAL A 385 6.19 -35.72 0.54
CA VAL A 385 5.95 -35.92 1.98
C VAL A 385 4.50 -35.58 2.31
N PHE A 386 3.97 -34.50 1.73
CA PHE A 386 2.58 -34.12 1.91
C PHE A 386 1.59 -35.17 1.37
N GLN A 387 1.88 -35.79 0.21
CA GLN A 387 1.05 -36.88 -0.33
C GLN A 387 1.02 -38.11 0.60
N ALA A 388 2.15 -38.45 1.23
CA ALA A 388 2.17 -39.52 2.23
C ALA A 388 1.32 -39.16 3.45
N TRP A 389 1.41 -37.91 3.94
CA TRP A 389 0.58 -37.41 5.03
C TRP A 389 -0.92 -37.51 4.73
N LEU A 390 -1.36 -37.15 3.50
CA LEU A 390 -2.76 -37.28 3.11
C LEU A 390 -3.27 -38.74 3.21
N GLN A 391 -2.44 -39.70 2.79
CA GLN A 391 -2.78 -41.12 2.86
C GLN A 391 -2.91 -41.61 4.31
N GLU A 392 -1.95 -41.26 5.15
CA GLU A 392 -1.90 -41.63 6.57
C GLU A 392 -3.08 -41.05 7.36
N HIS A 393 -3.45 -39.79 7.11
CA HIS A 393 -4.51 -39.12 7.85
C HIS A 393 -5.89 -39.24 7.18
N HIS A 394 -6.01 -40.05 6.11
CA HIS A 394 -7.23 -40.26 5.34
C HIS A 394 -7.88 -38.95 4.85
N TYR A 395 -7.10 -38.11 4.18
CA TYR A 395 -7.56 -36.90 3.48
C TYR A 395 -7.43 -37.08 1.96
N ARG A 396 -8.29 -36.38 1.22
CA ARG A 396 -8.20 -36.24 -0.24
C ARG A 396 -7.97 -34.79 -0.62
N VAL A 397 -7.33 -34.60 -1.77
CA VAL A 397 -7.28 -33.30 -2.45
C VAL A 397 -8.61 -33.07 -3.17
N GLU A 398 -9.31 -31.99 -2.83
CA GLU A 398 -10.50 -31.54 -3.55
C GLU A 398 -10.14 -30.55 -4.67
N ARG A 399 -9.15 -29.69 -4.43
CA ARG A 399 -8.68 -28.71 -5.42
C ARG A 399 -7.22 -28.31 -5.20
N ILE A 400 -6.54 -27.96 -6.29
CA ILE A 400 -5.18 -27.41 -6.28
C ILE A 400 -5.20 -26.06 -6.99
N PHE A 401 -4.54 -25.06 -6.42
CA PHE A 401 -4.27 -23.77 -7.01
C PHE A 401 -2.75 -23.59 -7.07
N SER A 402 -2.18 -23.71 -8.27
CA SER A 402 -0.73 -23.72 -8.44
C SER A 402 -0.18 -22.31 -8.67
N ASP A 403 0.96 -22.01 -8.06
CA ASP A 403 1.79 -20.85 -8.36
C ASP A 403 3.27 -21.28 -8.59
N LYS A 404 4.15 -20.34 -8.86
CA LYS A 404 5.57 -20.59 -9.13
C LYS A 404 6.32 -20.96 -7.85
N GLY A 405 6.51 -22.25 -7.63
CA GLY A 405 7.37 -22.81 -6.57
C GLY A 405 6.62 -23.51 -5.44
N HIS A 406 5.31 -23.31 -5.39
CA HIS A 406 4.39 -23.80 -4.37
C HIS A 406 2.99 -23.99 -4.96
N ALA A 407 2.14 -24.72 -4.24
CA ALA A 407 0.73 -24.84 -4.59
C ALA A 407 -0.15 -24.82 -3.33
N ASN A 408 -1.27 -24.13 -3.43
CA ASN A 408 -2.33 -24.13 -2.44
C ASN A 408 -3.24 -25.34 -2.66
N TYR A 409 -3.35 -26.20 -1.66
CA TYR A 409 -4.19 -27.39 -1.67
C TYR A 409 -5.41 -27.18 -0.79
N LEU A 410 -6.60 -27.37 -1.35
CA LEU A 410 -7.82 -27.55 -0.59
C LEU A 410 -8.05 -29.05 -0.41
N ILE A 411 -7.97 -29.52 0.83
CA ILE A 411 -8.09 -30.93 1.20
C ILE A 411 -9.24 -31.12 2.20
N ALA A 412 -9.85 -32.30 2.17
CA ALA A 412 -10.93 -32.65 3.07
C ALA A 412 -10.79 -34.10 3.54
N PRO A 413 -11.36 -34.45 4.71
CA PRO A 413 -11.49 -35.82 5.17
C PRO A 413 -12.06 -36.70 4.07
N ASN A 414 -11.50 -37.89 3.84
CA ASN A 414 -12.20 -38.93 3.08
C ASN A 414 -13.60 -39.09 3.68
N GLY A 415 -14.62 -39.02 2.83
CA GLY A 415 -15.98 -39.34 3.28
C GLY A 415 -16.01 -40.80 3.71
N ASP A 416 -16.78 -41.11 4.73
CA ASP A 416 -17.14 -42.49 5.05
C ASP A 416 -17.87 -43.16 3.88
#